data_AF-A0A4Z2FIC0-F1
#
_entry.id   AF-A0A4Z2FIC0-F1
#
_cell.length_a   1.000
_cell.length_b   1.000
_cell.length_c   1.000
_cell.angle_alpha   90.00
_cell.angle_beta   90.00
_cell.angle_gamma   90.00
#
_symmetry.space_group_name_H-M   'P 1'
#
loop_
_entity.id
_entity.type
_entity.pdbx_description
1 polymer ?
#
loop_
_entity_poly.entity_id
_entity_poly.type
_entity_poly.pdbx_seq_one_letter_code
_entity_poly.pdbx_strand_id
1 'polypeptide(L)'
;MSHADGEERTEEFHSHTVHLLGNLPLLCLDVLLIPKVQHGSVEHMGVNMDAVGMLLGFMEKTLDRGHKLKETLIPSLTLLTESARVHRETRKFLRSKVLPPLRDVKNKPEVGSALRNKLVRIMTCIDTDVKDCAAEFLFVLCKESVSRFIKYTGYGNAAGLLAARGLLRGGRDSGIYSEDEESDTEEYREAKAQTNMVQPMQLGMDGKMSEISPEDLHRLAHNPLFRPEEPLNSDSEEEAE
;
A
#
# COMPACT_ATOMS: atom_id res chain seq x y z
N MET A 1 29.69 2.83 -6.12
CA MET A 1 30.01 2.27 -4.79
C MET A 1 31.40 1.67 -4.81
N SER A 2 32.00 1.53 -3.65
CA SER A 2 33.13 0.62 -3.43
C SER A 2 32.68 -0.80 -3.77
N HIS A 3 33.35 -1.42 -4.74
CA HIS A 3 33.18 -2.83 -5.05
C HIS A 3 34.18 -3.63 -4.22
N ALA A 4 33.72 -4.73 -3.63
CA ALA A 4 34.63 -5.70 -3.05
C ALA A 4 35.13 -6.65 -4.14
N ASP A 5 36.13 -7.45 -3.81
CA ASP A 5 36.70 -8.44 -4.73
C ASP A 5 35.71 -9.61 -4.95
N GLY A 6 34.82 -9.45 -5.93
CA GLY A 6 33.76 -10.39 -6.29
C GLY A 6 32.33 -9.89 -5.99
N GLU A 7 31.35 -10.43 -6.72
CA GLU A 7 29.93 -10.08 -6.58
C GLU A 7 29.38 -10.47 -5.19
N GLU A 8 29.72 -11.68 -4.72
CA GLU A 8 29.31 -12.19 -3.42
C GLU A 8 29.79 -11.31 -2.25
N ARG A 9 31.08 -10.93 -2.27
CA ARG A 9 31.65 -10.04 -1.24
C ARG A 9 31.07 -8.63 -1.32
N THR A 10 30.72 -8.16 -2.51
CA THR A 10 30.09 -6.85 -2.68
C THR A 10 28.70 -6.83 -2.03
N GLU A 11 27.94 -7.92 -2.17
CA GLU A 11 26.63 -8.03 -1.54
C GLU A 11 26.70 -8.20 -0.02
N GLU A 12 27.66 -8.97 0.47
CA GLU A 12 27.92 -9.09 1.91
C GLU A 12 28.30 -7.72 2.51
N PHE A 13 29.19 -6.99 1.84
CA PHE A 13 29.56 -5.62 2.22
C PHE A 13 28.34 -4.67 2.23
N HIS A 14 27.48 -4.75 1.22
CA HIS A 14 26.24 -3.97 1.16
C HIS A 14 25.29 -4.35 2.30
N SER A 15 25.13 -5.64 2.58
CA SER A 15 24.31 -6.15 3.69
C SER A 15 24.76 -5.59 5.04
N HIS A 16 26.07 -5.63 5.33
CA HIS A 16 26.62 -5.06 6.55
C HIS A 16 26.46 -3.54 6.63
N THR A 17 26.60 -2.85 5.50
CA THR A 17 26.39 -1.39 5.41
C THR A 17 24.94 -1.04 5.73
N VAL A 18 23.97 -1.74 5.15
CA VAL A 18 22.54 -1.50 5.41
C VAL A 18 22.19 -1.76 6.87
N HIS A 19 22.71 -2.83 7.47
CA HIS A 19 22.54 -3.11 8.89
C HIS A 19 23.08 -1.97 9.78
N LEU A 20 24.27 -1.46 9.46
CA LEU A 20 24.86 -0.35 10.22
C LEU A 20 24.01 0.93 10.08
N LEU A 21 23.58 1.26 8.85
CA LEU A 21 22.74 2.42 8.58
C LEU A 21 21.38 2.34 9.30
N GLY A 22 20.79 1.15 9.38
CA GLY A 22 19.53 0.92 10.10
C GLY A 22 19.62 1.16 11.61
N ASN A 23 20.82 1.14 12.19
CA ASN A 23 21.04 1.43 13.61
C ASN A 23 21.30 2.93 13.91
N LEU A 24 21.38 3.77 12.88
CA LEU A 24 21.59 5.20 13.06
C LEU A 24 20.30 5.91 13.48
N PRO A 25 20.37 6.99 14.28
CA PRO A 25 19.21 7.83 14.54
C PRO A 25 18.62 8.37 13.24
N LEU A 26 17.29 8.52 13.19
CA LEU A 26 16.55 8.97 11.99
C LEU A 26 17.07 10.29 11.41
N LEU A 27 17.48 11.21 12.27
CA LEU A 27 18.03 12.53 11.90
C LEU A 27 19.36 12.43 11.13
N CYS A 28 20.04 11.28 11.17
CA CYS A 28 21.28 11.06 10.45
C CYS A 28 21.04 10.57 9.02
N LEU A 29 19.80 10.20 8.64
CA LEU A 29 19.49 9.69 7.31
C LEU A 29 19.54 10.76 6.22
N ASP A 30 19.46 12.04 6.61
CA ASP A 30 19.71 13.21 5.75
C ASP A 30 21.03 13.09 4.98
N VAL A 31 22.04 12.44 5.57
CA VAL A 31 23.34 12.16 4.94
C VAL A 31 23.21 11.44 3.60
N LEU A 32 22.18 10.60 3.43
CA LEU A 32 21.93 9.89 2.18
C LEU A 32 21.55 10.83 1.02
N LEU A 33 21.10 12.05 1.32
CA LEU A 33 20.63 13.06 0.37
C LEU A 33 21.58 14.26 0.23
N ILE A 34 22.65 14.34 1.04
CA ILE A 34 23.67 15.41 0.98
C ILE A 34 24.40 15.50 -0.38
N PRO A 35 24.74 14.39 -1.07
CA PRO A 35 25.46 14.47 -2.33
C PRO A 35 24.75 15.36 -3.35
N LYS A 36 25.49 16.26 -4.00
CA LYS A 36 24.93 17.09 -5.06
C LYS A 36 24.59 16.25 -6.28
N VAL A 37 23.55 16.66 -7.02
CA VAL A 37 23.24 16.08 -8.33
C VAL A 37 24.40 16.37 -9.28
N GLN A 38 24.95 15.31 -9.87
CA GLN A 38 26.00 15.39 -10.88
C GLN A 38 25.48 14.86 -12.22
N HIS A 39 26.24 15.07 -13.30
CA HIS A 39 25.87 14.51 -14.60
C HIS A 39 25.89 12.98 -14.54
N GLY A 40 24.76 12.34 -14.85
CA GLY A 40 24.59 10.88 -14.75
C GLY A 40 24.02 10.40 -13.41
N SER A 41 23.83 11.27 -12.42
CA SER A 41 23.12 10.91 -11.19
C SER A 41 21.63 10.68 -11.44
N VAL A 42 21.04 9.79 -10.63
CA VAL A 42 19.60 9.65 -10.51
C VAL A 42 19.08 10.85 -9.72
N GLU A 43 18.46 11.80 -10.42
CA GLU A 43 17.87 13.00 -9.82
C GLU A 43 16.35 12.85 -9.67
N HIS A 44 15.84 13.32 -8.53
CA HIS A 44 14.40 13.45 -8.30
C HIS A 44 14.11 14.69 -7.46
N MET A 45 13.29 15.60 -7.98
CA MET A 45 12.91 16.85 -7.30
C MET A 45 14.12 17.72 -6.93
N GLY A 46 15.17 17.73 -7.75
CA GLY A 46 16.40 18.48 -7.52
C GLY A 46 17.35 17.85 -6.49
N VAL A 47 17.05 16.64 -6.00
CA VAL A 47 17.86 15.92 -5.00
C VAL A 47 18.49 14.68 -5.63
N ASN A 48 19.72 14.38 -5.23
CA ASN A 48 20.41 13.15 -5.65
C ASN A 48 19.78 11.93 -4.95
N MET A 49 19.37 10.95 -5.74
CA MET A 49 18.75 9.69 -5.30
C MET A 49 19.62 8.47 -5.61
N ASP A 50 20.92 8.64 -5.90
CA ASP A 50 21.82 7.53 -6.21
C ASP A 50 21.90 6.54 -5.03
N ALA A 51 22.09 7.05 -3.81
CA ALA A 51 22.13 6.20 -2.61
C ALA A 51 20.82 5.46 -2.37
N VAL A 52 19.69 6.17 -2.43
CA VAL A 52 18.34 5.60 -2.25
C VAL A 52 18.02 4.58 -3.35
N GLY A 53 18.38 4.89 -4.60
CA GLY A 53 18.20 4.00 -5.74
C GLY A 53 19.01 2.72 -5.64
N MET A 54 20.25 2.80 -5.13
CA MET A 54 21.06 1.61 -4.87
C MET A 54 20.52 0.77 -3.72
N LEU A 55 20.05 1.39 -2.62
CA LEU A 55 19.40 0.68 -1.52
C LEU A 55 18.13 -0.04 -1.99
N LEU A 56 17.32 0.61 -2.82
CA LEU A 56 16.14 0.01 -3.43
C LEU A 56 16.51 -1.18 -4.34
N GLY A 57 17.56 -1.03 -5.16
CA GLY A 57 18.06 -2.11 -6.01
C GLY A 57 18.61 -3.29 -5.22
N PHE A 58 19.29 -3.04 -4.10
CA PHE A 58 19.75 -4.08 -3.17
C PHE A 58 18.57 -4.82 -2.51
N MET A 59 17.55 -4.09 -2.07
CA MET A 59 16.32 -4.66 -1.51
C MET A 59 15.60 -5.55 -2.55
N GLU A 60 15.48 -5.10 -3.80
CA GLU A 60 14.84 -5.88 -4.87
C GLU A 60 15.63 -7.16 -5.20
N LYS A 61 16.97 -7.08 -5.29
CA LYS A 61 17.82 -8.26 -5.49
C LYS A 61 17.67 -9.27 -4.35
N THR A 62 17.64 -8.79 -3.10
CA THR A 62 17.41 -9.62 -1.91
C THR A 62 16.05 -10.33 -1.99
N LEU A 63 15.03 -9.61 -2.42
CA LEU A 63 13.68 -10.13 -2.59
C LEU A 63 13.61 -11.22 -3.67
N ASP A 64 14.33 -11.05 -4.78
CA ASP A 64 14.38 -12.02 -5.88
C ASP A 64 15.09 -13.33 -5.50
N ARG A 65 16.03 -13.27 -4.55
CA ARG A 65 16.72 -14.46 -4.03
C ARG A 65 15.86 -15.30 -3.11
N GLY A 66 14.97 -14.67 -2.32
CA GLY A 66 14.04 -15.37 -1.44
C GLY A 66 14.66 -16.08 -0.21
N HIS A 67 15.98 -16.03 -0.04
CA HIS A 67 16.67 -16.67 1.09
C HIS A 67 16.87 -15.70 2.26
N LYS A 68 16.65 -16.21 3.49
CA LYS A 68 16.91 -15.46 4.74
C LYS A 68 16.31 -14.05 4.73
N LEU A 69 15.07 -13.92 4.26
CA LEU A 69 14.38 -12.64 4.11
C LEU A 69 14.38 -11.82 5.41
N LYS A 70 14.21 -12.48 6.56
CA LYS A 70 14.26 -11.80 7.86
C LYS A 70 15.60 -11.09 8.11
N GLU A 71 16.72 -11.75 7.83
CA GLU A 71 18.07 -11.21 8.07
C GLU A 71 18.47 -10.16 7.02
N THR A 72 17.96 -10.26 5.79
CA THR A 72 18.48 -9.50 4.64
C THR A 72 17.52 -8.42 4.15
N LEU A 73 16.21 -8.70 4.15
CA LEU A 73 15.18 -7.80 3.62
C LEU A 73 14.71 -6.78 4.67
N ILE A 74 14.50 -7.20 5.92
CA ILE A 74 13.98 -6.32 6.99
C ILE A 74 14.86 -5.08 7.21
N PRO A 75 16.20 -5.18 7.31
CA PRO A 75 17.04 -4.00 7.48
C PRO A 75 16.87 -2.99 6.33
N SER A 76 16.79 -3.49 5.10
CA SER A 76 16.61 -2.67 3.90
C SER A 76 15.23 -2.00 3.89
N LEU A 77 14.16 -2.75 4.17
CA LEU A 77 12.80 -2.24 4.25
C LEU A 77 12.67 -1.18 5.35
N THR A 78 13.21 -1.44 6.52
CA THR A 78 13.15 -0.52 7.67
C THR A 78 13.86 0.79 7.33
N LEU A 79 15.10 0.72 6.82
CA LEU A 79 15.87 1.90 6.45
C LEU A 79 15.15 2.76 5.38
N LEU A 80 14.61 2.12 4.34
CA LEU A 80 13.87 2.82 3.28
C LEU A 80 12.55 3.40 3.77
N THR A 81 11.85 2.68 4.66
CA THR A 81 10.59 3.13 5.29
C THR A 81 10.84 4.40 6.11
N GLU A 82 11.81 4.35 7.01
CA GLU A 82 12.14 5.48 7.88
C GLU A 82 12.65 6.69 7.09
N SER A 83 13.50 6.45 6.09
CA SER A 83 13.94 7.50 5.17
C SER A 83 12.76 8.14 4.41
N ALA A 84 11.75 7.36 4.05
CA ALA A 84 10.53 7.85 3.40
C ALA A 84 9.58 8.59 4.35
N ARG A 85 9.60 8.28 5.65
CA ARG A 85 8.85 9.04 6.67
C ARG A 85 9.43 10.43 6.83
N VAL A 86 10.76 10.52 6.95
CA VAL A 86 11.50 11.77 7.18
C VAL A 86 11.56 12.65 5.92
N HIS A 87 11.91 12.08 4.76
CA HIS A 87 12.16 12.84 3.54
C HIS A 87 11.06 12.66 2.50
N ARG A 88 10.40 13.78 2.16
CA ARG A 88 9.33 13.81 1.15
C ARG A 88 9.84 13.41 -0.22
N GLU A 89 11.03 13.85 -0.60
CA GLU A 89 11.68 13.59 -1.88
C GLU A 89 11.97 12.09 -2.02
N THR A 90 12.53 11.48 -0.96
CA THR A 90 12.75 10.03 -0.88
C THR A 90 11.44 9.27 -1.02
N ARG A 91 10.39 9.67 -0.29
CA ARG A 91 9.08 9.02 -0.39
C ARG A 91 8.48 9.10 -1.80
N LYS A 92 8.55 10.26 -2.45
CA LYS A 92 8.05 10.45 -3.82
C LYS A 92 8.87 9.67 -4.85
N PHE A 93 10.19 9.65 -4.69
CA PHE A 93 11.08 8.85 -5.51
C PHE A 93 10.75 7.35 -5.39
N LEU A 94 10.71 6.82 -4.16
CA LEU A 94 10.38 5.43 -3.90
C LEU A 94 8.97 5.08 -4.38
N ARG A 95 7.98 5.94 -4.14
CA ARG A 95 6.61 5.76 -4.66
C ARG A 95 6.60 5.66 -6.18
N SER A 96 7.35 6.50 -6.89
CA SER A 96 7.41 6.46 -8.36
C SER A 96 7.99 5.16 -8.91
N LYS A 97 8.87 4.50 -8.15
CA LYS A 97 9.53 3.23 -8.54
C LYS A 97 8.74 2.00 -8.10
N VAL A 98 8.22 2.01 -6.87
CA VAL A 98 7.55 0.85 -6.25
C VAL A 98 6.06 0.82 -6.58
N LEU A 99 5.39 1.97 -6.55
CA LEU A 99 3.93 2.11 -6.71
C LEU A 99 3.58 3.08 -7.85
N PRO A 100 4.02 2.82 -9.11
CA PRO A 100 3.68 3.68 -10.23
C PRO A 100 2.15 3.72 -10.45
N PRO A 101 1.63 4.77 -11.12
CA PRO A 101 0.19 4.88 -11.42
C PRO A 101 -0.36 3.58 -12.04
N LEU A 102 -1.49 3.11 -11.52
CA LEU A 102 -2.05 1.80 -11.87
C LEU A 102 -2.61 1.81 -13.30
N ARG A 103 -1.99 1.06 -14.20
CA ARG A 103 -2.57 0.79 -15.53
C ARG A 103 -3.26 -0.56 -15.58
N ASP A 104 -2.69 -1.55 -14.90
CA ASP A 104 -3.27 -2.88 -14.77
C ASP A 104 -4.04 -3.01 -13.45
N VAL A 105 -5.35 -3.07 -13.59
CA VAL A 105 -6.34 -3.14 -12.50
C VAL A 105 -7.20 -4.40 -12.57
N LYS A 106 -7.00 -5.24 -13.60
CA LYS A 106 -7.76 -6.49 -13.78
C LYS A 106 -7.09 -7.66 -13.05
N ASN A 107 -5.75 -7.67 -13.04
CA ASN A 107 -4.99 -8.70 -12.36
C ASN A 107 -4.90 -8.42 -10.85
N LYS A 108 -4.84 -9.50 -10.06
CA LYS A 108 -4.67 -9.39 -8.62
C LYS A 108 -3.33 -8.70 -8.28
N PRO A 109 -3.26 -7.84 -7.25
CA PRO A 109 -2.04 -7.09 -6.93
C PRO A 109 -0.81 -7.95 -6.61
N GLU A 110 -0.98 -9.17 -6.11
CA GLU A 110 0.10 -10.14 -5.86
C GLU A 110 0.62 -10.85 -7.13
N VAL A 111 -0.09 -10.77 -8.24
CA VAL A 111 0.27 -11.45 -9.51
C VAL A 111 1.12 -10.51 -10.38
N GLY A 112 2.34 -10.94 -10.69
CA GLY A 112 3.26 -10.22 -11.59
C GLY A 112 4.70 -10.20 -11.10
N SER A 113 5.58 -9.65 -11.93
CA SER A 113 7.02 -9.53 -11.69
C SER A 113 7.47 -8.13 -11.27
N ALA A 114 6.59 -7.13 -11.24
CA ALA A 114 6.98 -5.80 -10.77
C ALA A 114 7.25 -5.82 -9.26
N LEU A 115 8.06 -4.87 -8.78
CA LEU A 115 8.43 -4.76 -7.38
C LEU A 115 7.20 -4.67 -6.45
N ARG A 116 6.16 -3.93 -6.86
CA ARG A 116 4.84 -3.92 -6.19
C ARG A 116 4.33 -5.34 -5.96
N ASN A 117 4.25 -6.15 -7.01
CA ASN A 117 3.66 -7.49 -6.94
C ASN A 117 4.48 -8.40 -6.01
N LYS A 118 5.81 -8.31 -6.06
CA LYS A 118 6.70 -9.06 -5.18
C LYS A 118 6.46 -8.68 -3.71
N LEU A 119 6.41 -7.38 -3.38
CA LEU A 119 6.15 -6.91 -2.02
C LEU A 119 4.75 -7.28 -1.52
N VAL A 120 3.72 -7.19 -2.37
CA VAL A 120 2.35 -7.61 -1.99
C VAL A 120 2.31 -9.12 -1.71
N ARG A 121 3.06 -9.96 -2.45
CA ARG A 121 3.20 -11.39 -2.11
C ARG A 121 3.83 -11.58 -0.73
N ILE A 122 4.85 -10.79 -0.39
CA ILE A 122 5.47 -10.83 0.94
C ILE A 122 4.48 -10.50 2.06
N MET A 123 3.51 -9.62 1.84
CA MET A 123 2.47 -9.33 2.86
C MET A 123 1.63 -10.55 3.27
N THR A 124 1.69 -11.64 2.49
CA THR A 124 0.98 -12.89 2.76
C THR A 124 1.89 -14.00 3.28
N CYS A 125 3.18 -13.71 3.56
CA CYS A 125 4.09 -14.72 4.10
C CYS A 125 3.76 -15.07 5.56
N ILE A 126 4.22 -16.25 6.00
CA ILE A 126 3.97 -16.77 7.35
C ILE A 126 4.75 -15.97 8.41
N ASP A 127 5.95 -15.50 8.06
CA ASP A 127 6.79 -14.70 8.96
C ASP A 127 6.15 -13.34 9.20
N THR A 128 5.77 -13.08 10.46
CA THR A 128 5.08 -11.85 10.86
C THR A 128 5.97 -10.63 10.74
N ASP A 129 7.25 -10.75 11.07
CA ASP A 129 8.17 -9.60 11.06
C ASP A 129 8.40 -9.14 9.62
N VAL A 130 8.58 -10.10 8.71
CA VAL A 130 8.79 -9.82 7.28
C VAL A 130 7.54 -9.22 6.64
N LYS A 131 6.35 -9.82 6.87
CA LYS A 131 5.11 -9.32 6.27
C LYS A 131 4.75 -7.93 6.81
N ASP A 132 4.95 -7.69 8.11
CA ASP A 132 4.60 -6.42 8.75
C ASP A 132 5.53 -5.30 8.26
N CYS A 133 6.83 -5.58 8.08
CA CYS A 133 7.78 -4.62 7.48
C CYS A 133 7.41 -4.27 6.04
N ALA A 134 7.04 -5.26 5.22
CA ALA A 134 6.66 -5.01 3.82
C ALA A 134 5.35 -4.21 3.73
N ALA A 135 4.37 -4.56 4.55
CA ALA A 135 3.09 -3.87 4.64
C ALA A 135 3.28 -2.43 5.11
N GLU A 136 4.15 -2.21 6.11
CA GLU A 136 4.48 -0.89 6.63
C GLU A 136 5.13 0.00 5.57
N PHE A 137 6.14 -0.53 4.87
CA PHE A 137 6.82 0.20 3.80
C PHE A 137 5.82 0.70 2.75
N LEU A 138 4.95 -0.19 2.26
CA LEU A 138 3.93 0.16 1.29
C LEU A 138 2.91 1.17 1.83
N PHE A 139 2.55 1.08 3.12
CA PHE A 139 1.64 2.01 3.77
C PHE A 139 2.23 3.43 3.85
N VAL A 140 3.50 3.56 4.22
CA VAL A 140 4.23 4.85 4.21
C VAL A 140 4.29 5.44 2.80
N LEU A 141 4.57 4.64 1.77
CA LEU A 141 4.55 5.11 0.37
C LEU A 141 3.15 5.52 -0.09
N CYS A 142 2.09 5.06 0.58
CA CYS A 142 0.71 5.49 0.36
C CYS A 142 0.32 6.73 1.18
N LYS A 143 1.30 7.40 1.80
CA LYS A 143 1.10 8.50 2.77
C LYS A 143 0.20 8.06 3.93
N GLU A 144 0.33 6.80 4.34
CA GLU A 144 -0.46 6.20 5.42
C GLU A 144 -1.98 6.31 5.21
N SER A 145 -2.41 6.38 3.96
CA SER A 145 -3.82 6.45 3.62
C SER A 145 -4.39 5.07 3.34
N VAL A 146 -5.42 4.69 4.11
CA VAL A 146 -6.09 3.40 3.98
C VAL A 146 -6.63 3.18 2.56
N SER A 147 -7.26 4.19 1.97
CA SER A 147 -7.83 4.09 0.62
C SER A 147 -6.76 3.89 -0.45
N ARG A 148 -5.66 4.66 -0.39
CA ARG A 148 -4.54 4.47 -1.33
C ARG A 148 -3.88 3.12 -1.13
N PHE A 149 -3.69 2.70 0.11
CA PHE A 149 -3.09 1.42 0.43
C PHE A 149 -3.90 0.26 -0.16
N ILE A 150 -5.21 0.20 0.11
CA ILE A 150 -6.11 -0.81 -0.44
C ILE A 150 -6.08 -0.81 -1.97
N LYS A 151 -6.04 0.37 -2.62
CA LYS A 151 -5.95 0.48 -4.08
C LYS A 151 -4.73 -0.26 -4.65
N TYR A 152 -3.58 -0.16 -4.00
CA TYR A 152 -2.34 -0.76 -4.52
C TYR A 152 -2.09 -2.20 -4.08
N THR A 153 -2.61 -2.61 -2.93
CA THR A 153 -2.36 -3.95 -2.36
C THR A 153 -3.55 -4.89 -2.48
N GLY A 154 -4.76 -4.36 -2.67
CA GLY A 154 -6.02 -5.10 -2.53
C GLY A 154 -6.41 -5.28 -1.06
N TYR A 155 -7.71 -5.27 -0.79
CA TYR A 155 -8.25 -5.35 0.57
C TYR A 155 -7.82 -6.63 1.30
N GLY A 156 -7.85 -7.77 0.61
CA GLY A 156 -7.46 -9.07 1.20
C GLY A 156 -6.04 -9.08 1.77
N ASN A 157 -5.08 -8.51 1.04
CA ASN A 157 -3.69 -8.41 1.48
C ASN A 157 -3.52 -7.34 2.57
N ALA A 158 -4.27 -6.22 2.48
CA ALA A 158 -4.19 -5.12 3.45
C ALA A 158 -4.85 -5.43 4.80
N ALA A 159 -5.86 -6.30 4.84
CA ALA A 159 -6.72 -6.51 5.99
C ALA A 159 -5.95 -6.85 7.27
N GLY A 160 -4.89 -7.65 7.18
CA GLY A 160 -4.05 -8.01 8.33
C GLY A 160 -3.40 -6.81 9.00
N LEU A 161 -2.74 -5.94 8.22
CA LEU A 161 -2.14 -4.71 8.72
C LEU A 161 -3.20 -3.74 9.25
N LEU A 162 -4.29 -3.56 8.51
CA LEU A 162 -5.37 -2.65 8.91
C LEU A 162 -6.05 -3.10 10.20
N ALA A 163 -6.22 -4.41 10.41
CA ALA A 163 -6.72 -4.99 11.64
C ALA A 163 -5.79 -4.70 12.82
N ALA A 164 -4.49 -4.98 12.66
CA ALA A 164 -3.48 -4.74 13.69
C ALA A 164 -3.41 -3.26 14.11
N ARG A 165 -3.74 -2.34 13.19
CA ARG A 165 -3.79 -0.89 13.45
C ARG A 165 -5.15 -0.34 13.88
N GLY A 166 -6.19 -1.18 13.96
CA GLY A 166 -7.54 -0.72 14.29
C GLY A 166 -8.19 0.16 13.19
N LEU A 167 -7.69 0.10 11.96
CA LEU A 167 -8.12 0.95 10.83
C LEU A 167 -9.24 0.34 9.98
N LEU A 168 -9.73 -0.87 10.32
CA LEU A 168 -10.80 -1.54 9.57
C LEU A 168 -12.13 -0.79 9.55
N ARG A 169 -12.41 0.05 10.55
CA ARG A 169 -13.70 0.76 10.71
C ARG A 169 -13.74 2.13 10.03
N GLY A 170 -12.82 2.43 9.12
CA GLY A 170 -12.76 3.73 8.45
C GLY A 170 -12.32 4.86 9.38
N GLY A 171 -11.46 4.56 10.36
CA GLY A 171 -10.88 5.57 11.24
C GLY A 171 -10.17 6.64 10.42
N ARG A 172 -10.44 7.91 10.72
CA ARG A 172 -9.83 9.07 10.05
C ARG A 172 -8.31 8.92 10.01
N ASP A 173 -7.74 9.03 8.80
CA ASP A 173 -6.30 9.12 8.54
C ASP A 173 -5.71 10.12 9.54
N SER A 174 -4.86 9.65 10.45
CA SER A 174 -4.06 10.51 11.35
C SER A 174 -2.77 10.98 10.67
N GLY A 175 -2.66 10.80 9.36
CA GLY A 175 -1.42 10.98 8.61
C GLY A 175 -0.97 12.44 8.58
N ILE A 176 0.32 12.67 8.86
CA ILE A 176 0.99 13.99 8.82
C ILE A 176 1.19 14.47 7.36
N TYR A 177 0.48 13.89 6.39
CA TYR A 177 0.74 14.07 4.96
C TYR A 177 -0.38 14.85 4.28
N SER A 178 -0.02 15.73 3.33
CA SER A 178 -0.99 16.48 2.54
C SER A 178 -1.75 15.60 1.53
N GLU A 179 -3.03 15.91 1.33
CA GLU A 179 -3.96 15.14 0.49
C GLU A 179 -3.81 15.39 -1.02
N ASP A 180 -3.01 16.39 -1.43
CA ASP A 180 -3.00 17.04 -2.76
C ASP A 180 -2.64 16.18 -3.99
N GLU A 181 -2.49 14.85 -3.87
CA GLU A 181 -2.17 13.98 -5.01
C GLU A 181 -3.29 12.99 -5.30
N GLU A 182 -4.11 13.35 -6.29
CA GLU A 182 -5.02 12.41 -6.96
C GLU A 182 -4.17 11.40 -7.75
N SER A 183 -4.23 10.14 -7.33
CA SER A 183 -3.44 9.06 -7.92
C SER A 183 -4.30 8.08 -8.72
N ASP A 184 -5.54 8.47 -8.99
CA ASP A 184 -6.52 7.66 -9.69
C ASP A 184 -6.33 7.83 -11.20
N THR A 185 -5.81 6.78 -11.82
CA THR A 185 -5.74 6.65 -13.28
C THR A 185 -7.14 6.44 -13.86
N GLU A 186 -7.31 6.73 -15.15
CA GLU A 186 -8.60 6.51 -15.82
C GLU A 186 -9.01 5.04 -15.73
N GLU A 187 -8.05 4.14 -15.97
CA GLU A 187 -8.24 2.70 -15.89
C GLU A 187 -8.73 2.25 -14.50
N TYR A 188 -8.19 2.85 -13.43
CA TYR A 188 -8.64 2.54 -12.08
C TYR A 188 -10.03 3.11 -11.78
N ARG A 189 -10.38 4.29 -12.29
CA ARG A 189 -11.72 4.88 -12.11
C ARG A 189 -12.79 4.01 -12.77
N GLU A 190 -12.53 3.54 -13.99
CA GLU A 190 -13.41 2.60 -14.70
C GLU A 190 -13.55 1.26 -13.96
N ALA A 191 -12.44 0.68 -13.52
CA ALA A 191 -12.46 -0.61 -12.81
C ALA A 191 -13.13 -0.52 -11.43
N LYS A 192 -12.94 0.59 -10.71
CA LYS A 192 -13.61 0.83 -9.41
C LYS A 192 -15.12 0.98 -9.59
N ALA A 193 -15.57 1.65 -10.66
CA ALA A 193 -16.99 1.75 -10.98
C ALA A 193 -17.61 0.37 -11.26
N GLN A 194 -16.86 -0.55 -11.88
CA GLN A 194 -17.31 -1.92 -12.15
C GLN A 194 -17.23 -2.83 -10.90
N THR A 195 -16.18 -2.70 -10.07
CA THR A 195 -15.93 -3.58 -8.91
C THR A 195 -16.83 -3.26 -7.72
N ASN A 196 -17.22 -2.00 -7.54
CA ASN A 196 -18.12 -1.58 -6.45
C ASN A 196 -19.58 -2.03 -6.66
N MET A 197 -19.89 -2.68 -7.77
CA MET A 197 -21.17 -3.37 -7.96
C MET A 197 -21.14 -4.68 -7.16
N VAL A 198 -21.41 -4.61 -5.86
CA VAL A 198 -21.71 -5.82 -5.08
C VAL A 198 -23.02 -6.37 -5.61
N GLN A 199 -22.95 -7.45 -6.39
CA GLN A 199 -24.15 -8.15 -6.81
C GLN A 199 -24.76 -8.85 -5.60
N PRO A 200 -26.04 -8.59 -5.29
CA PRO A 200 -26.71 -9.26 -4.18
C PRO A 200 -26.75 -10.77 -4.46
N MET A 201 -26.31 -11.55 -3.48
CA MET A 201 -26.30 -13.01 -3.54
C MET A 201 -27.24 -13.58 -2.48
N GLN A 202 -27.94 -14.66 -2.83
CA GLN A 202 -28.85 -15.38 -1.94
C GLN A 202 -28.16 -16.63 -1.42
N LEU A 203 -28.28 -16.85 -0.10
CA LEU A 203 -27.89 -18.11 0.52
C LEU A 203 -29.08 -19.08 0.42
N GLY A 204 -28.93 -20.13 -0.37
CA GLY A 204 -29.88 -21.23 -0.46
C GLY A 204 -29.94 -22.02 0.83
N MET A 205 -31.05 -22.73 1.05
CA MET A 205 -31.24 -23.63 2.19
C MET A 205 -30.25 -24.82 2.18
N ASP A 206 -29.61 -25.08 1.04
CA ASP A 206 -28.53 -26.04 0.84
C ASP A 206 -27.14 -25.48 1.22
N GLY A 207 -27.08 -24.24 1.71
CA GLY A 207 -25.83 -23.55 2.09
C GLY A 207 -25.04 -23.02 0.90
N LYS A 208 -25.57 -23.07 -0.33
CA LYS A 208 -24.92 -22.51 -1.51
C LYS A 208 -25.29 -21.06 -1.72
N MET A 209 -24.32 -20.31 -2.20
CA MET A 209 -24.45 -18.90 -2.54
C MET A 209 -24.74 -18.78 -4.03
N SER A 210 -25.89 -18.21 -4.40
CA SER A 210 -26.32 -18.00 -5.80
C SER A 210 -26.61 -16.53 -6.07
N GLU A 211 -26.40 -16.07 -7.31
CA GLU A 211 -26.74 -14.71 -7.73
C GLU A 211 -28.26 -14.48 -7.62
N ILE A 212 -28.67 -13.32 -7.06
CA ILE A 212 -30.08 -12.92 -7.04
C ILE A 212 -30.42 -12.33 -8.40
N SER A 213 -31.49 -12.84 -9.03
CA SER A 213 -31.97 -12.26 -10.29
C SER A 213 -32.48 -10.83 -10.08
N PRO A 214 -32.39 -9.93 -11.07
CA PRO A 214 -32.89 -8.56 -10.96
C PRO A 214 -34.39 -8.49 -10.59
N GLU A 215 -35.17 -9.48 -11.03
CA GLU A 215 -36.60 -9.59 -10.74
C GLU A 215 -36.87 -9.96 -9.27
N ASP A 216 -36.07 -10.87 -8.70
CA ASP A 216 -36.20 -11.30 -7.31
C ASP A 216 -35.70 -10.23 -6.33
N LEU A 217 -34.71 -9.43 -6.72
CA LEU A 217 -34.29 -8.25 -5.96
C LEU A 217 -35.42 -7.21 -5.87
N HIS A 218 -36.15 -7.00 -6.97
CA HIS A 218 -37.28 -6.07 -7.03
C HIS A 218 -38.47 -6.55 -6.18
N ARG A 219 -38.66 -7.88 -6.05
CA ARG A 219 -39.65 -8.51 -5.17
C ARG A 219 -39.27 -8.41 -3.69
N LEU A 220 -37.98 -8.55 -3.36
CA LEU A 220 -37.45 -8.37 -2.00
C LEU A 220 -37.62 -6.92 -1.50
N ALA A 221 -37.36 -5.93 -2.36
CA ALA A 221 -37.54 -4.52 -2.04
C ALA A 221 -39.01 -4.12 -1.85
N HIS A 222 -39.95 -4.85 -2.47
CA HIS A 222 -41.40 -4.66 -2.30
C HIS A 222 -42.04 -5.58 -1.26
N ASN A 223 -41.24 -6.33 -0.49
CA ASN A 223 -41.77 -7.19 0.56
C ASN A 223 -42.29 -6.34 1.73
N PRO A 224 -43.56 -6.44 2.14
CA PRO A 224 -44.16 -5.58 3.18
C PRO A 224 -43.52 -5.68 4.57
N LEU A 225 -42.61 -6.63 4.80
CA LEU A 225 -41.93 -6.88 6.06
C LEU A 225 -40.67 -6.02 6.29
N PHE A 226 -40.19 -5.27 5.29
CA PHE A 226 -39.00 -4.41 5.37
C PHE A 226 -39.30 -2.99 4.89
N ARG A 227 -40.43 -2.40 5.33
CA ARG A 227 -40.56 -0.94 5.29
C ARG A 227 -39.66 -0.36 6.39
N PRO A 228 -38.73 0.57 6.10
CA PRO A 228 -38.20 1.43 7.15
C PRO A 228 -39.40 2.17 7.74
N GLU A 229 -39.60 2.12 9.06
CA GLU A 229 -40.51 3.06 9.70
C GLU A 229 -40.03 4.47 9.34
N GLU A 230 -40.84 5.20 8.59
CA GLU A 230 -40.62 6.62 8.38
C GLU A 230 -40.59 7.29 9.76
N PRO A 231 -39.60 8.15 10.04
CA PRO A 231 -39.59 8.89 11.28
C PRO A 231 -40.87 9.74 11.35
N LEU A 232 -41.60 9.61 12.46
CA LEU A 232 -42.73 10.47 12.81
C LEU A 232 -42.28 11.93 12.70
N ASN A 233 -42.73 12.62 11.64
CA ASN A 233 -42.65 14.07 11.57
C ASN A 233 -43.49 14.64 12.72
N SER A 234 -42.79 15.13 13.73
CA SER A 234 -43.27 16.20 14.59
C SER A 234 -43.37 17.45 13.74
N ASP A 235 -44.58 17.86 13.37
CA ASP A 235 -44.89 19.25 13.02
C ASP A 235 -46.40 19.44 13.23
N SER A 236 -46.74 19.91 14.43
CA SER A 236 -48.02 20.54 14.71
C SER A 236 -47.73 21.86 15.40
N GLU A 237 -47.47 22.89 14.60
CA GLU A 237 -47.69 24.31 14.92
C GLU A 237 -48.69 24.82 13.87
N GLU A 238 -49.93 25.06 14.30
CA GLU A 238 -50.55 26.41 14.40
C GLU A 238 -50.73 27.13 13.05
N GLU A 239 -51.98 27.32 12.62
CA GLU A 239 -52.59 28.66 12.52
C GLU A 239 -54.07 28.62 12.06
N ALA A 240 -54.87 29.43 12.77
CA ALA A 240 -55.98 30.28 12.34
C ALA A 240 -57.20 29.71 11.56
N GLU A 241 -58.36 29.66 12.25
CA GLU A 241 -59.45 30.63 12.09
C GLU A 241 -60.38 30.66 13.32
#